data_AF-A0A1Z1G6W1-F1
#
_entry.id   AF-A0A1Z1G6W1-F1
#
_cell.length_a   1.000
_cell.length_b   1.000
_cell.length_c   1.000
_cell.angle_alpha   90.00
_cell.angle_beta   90.00
_cell.angle_gamma   90.00
#
_symmetry.space_group_name_H-M   'P 1'
#
loop_
_entity.id
_entity.type
_entity.pdbx_description
1 polymer ?
#
loop_
_entity_poly.entity_id
_entity_poly.type
_entity_poly.pdbx_seq_one_letter_code
_entity_poly.pdbx_strand_id
1 'polypeptide(L)'
;GLGIFRTLSSPLYRRIILGSGPNNQELFVLDGTEFSFASLTTNLPSTIYRQRGTVDSLDVIPPQDNSVPPRAGFSHRLSHVTMLSQAAGAVYTLRAPTFSWQHRSAEFNNIIPSSQITQIPLTKSTNLGSGTSVVKGPGFTGGDILRRTSPGQISTLRVNITAPLSQRYRVRIRYASTTNLQFHTSIDGRPINQGNFSATMSSGSNLQSGSFRTVGFTTPFNFSNGSSVFTLSAHVFNSGNEVYIDRIEFVPAEVTFEAEYDLERAQKAVNELFTSSNQIGLKTDVTDYHIDQVSNLVECLSDEFCLDEKQELS
;
A
#
# COMPACT_ATOMS: atom_id res chain seq x y z
N GLY A 1 -5.13 1.21 -22.61
CA GLY A 1 -5.49 -0.03 -21.90
C GLY A 1 -4.90 0.01 -20.51
N LEU A 2 -5.49 -0.70 -19.55
CA LEU A 2 -5.10 -0.71 -18.13
C LEU A 2 -4.01 -1.76 -17.81
N GLY A 3 -3.18 -2.10 -18.80
CA GLY A 3 -2.20 -3.19 -18.76
C GLY A 3 -2.72 -4.51 -19.35
N ILE A 4 -1.87 -5.53 -19.34
CA ILE A 4 -2.22 -6.91 -19.72
C ILE A 4 -2.85 -7.58 -18.50
N PHE A 5 -4.07 -8.13 -18.64
CA PHE A 5 -4.77 -8.78 -17.52
C PHE A 5 -4.88 -10.30 -17.66
N ARG A 6 -4.58 -10.84 -18.85
CA ARG A 6 -4.70 -12.26 -19.14
C ARG A 6 -3.64 -12.71 -20.13
N THR A 7 -3.09 -13.88 -19.87
CA THR A 7 -2.26 -14.65 -20.81
C THR A 7 -2.93 -15.98 -21.12
N LEU A 8 -3.05 -16.33 -22.40
CA LEU A 8 -3.45 -17.67 -22.86
C LEU A 8 -2.24 -18.36 -23.50
N SER A 9 -1.57 -19.21 -22.72
CA SER A 9 -0.28 -19.80 -23.06
C SER A 9 -0.39 -21.20 -23.64
N SER A 10 0.49 -21.51 -24.59
CA SER A 10 0.60 -22.80 -25.27
C SER A 10 1.94 -23.46 -24.90
N PRO A 11 1.95 -24.38 -23.92
CA PRO A 11 3.16 -25.11 -23.57
C PRO A 11 3.44 -26.23 -24.58
N LEU A 12 4.71 -26.39 -24.94
CA LEU A 12 5.21 -27.49 -25.76
C LEU A 12 6.08 -28.41 -24.91
N TYR A 13 5.64 -29.66 -24.82
CA TYR A 13 6.37 -30.75 -24.17
C TYR A 13 6.78 -31.79 -25.21
N ARG A 14 8.02 -31.70 -25.69
CA ARG A 14 8.60 -32.74 -26.56
C ARG A 14 9.40 -33.70 -25.70
N ARG A 15 8.90 -34.92 -25.53
CA ARG A 15 9.59 -36.02 -24.83
C ARG A 15 10.22 -36.97 -25.84
N ILE A 16 11.33 -37.62 -25.47
CA ILE A 16 12.07 -38.54 -26.34
C ILE A 16 12.41 -39.82 -25.56
N ILE A 17 12.37 -40.97 -26.23
CA ILE A 17 12.83 -42.25 -25.68
C ILE A 17 14.37 -42.28 -25.78
N LEU A 18 15.05 -42.57 -24.67
CA LEU A 18 16.50 -42.41 -24.46
C LEU A 18 17.38 -42.89 -25.64
N GLY A 19 18.32 -42.02 -26.03
CA GLY A 19 19.28 -42.21 -27.13
C GLY A 19 19.89 -40.90 -27.66
N SER A 20 19.94 -39.84 -26.83
CA SER A 20 20.15 -38.46 -27.26
C SER A 20 21.62 -38.05 -27.27
N GLY A 21 22.23 -37.97 -28.46
CA GLY A 21 23.34 -37.03 -28.70
C GLY A 21 22.89 -35.56 -28.57
N PRO A 22 23.79 -34.57 -28.66
CA PRO A 22 23.48 -33.17 -28.35
C PRO A 22 22.41 -32.52 -29.25
N ASN A 23 22.02 -33.16 -30.37
CA ASN A 23 21.17 -32.58 -31.40
C ASN A 23 19.67 -32.90 -31.25
N ASN A 24 19.30 -33.96 -30.52
CA ASN A 24 17.89 -34.37 -30.36
C ASN A 24 17.53 -34.39 -28.87
N GLN A 25 16.98 -33.29 -28.39
CA GLN A 25 16.74 -33.03 -26.97
C GLN A 25 15.25 -32.92 -26.64
N GLU A 26 14.90 -33.21 -25.39
CA GLU A 26 13.59 -32.89 -24.85
C GLU A 26 13.38 -31.36 -24.81
N LEU A 27 12.14 -30.92 -25.04
CA LEU A 27 11.77 -29.50 -25.03
C LEU A 27 10.69 -29.25 -23.98
N PHE A 28 10.93 -28.27 -23.11
CA PHE A 28 10.02 -27.76 -22.11
C PHE A 28 9.91 -26.24 -22.27
N VAL A 29 9.05 -25.79 -23.17
CA VAL A 29 9.00 -24.38 -23.62
C VAL A 29 7.56 -23.90 -23.81
N LEU A 30 7.36 -22.61 -24.08
CA LEU A 30 6.11 -22.09 -24.67
C LEU A 30 6.30 -21.89 -26.18
N ASP A 31 5.36 -22.37 -26.98
CA ASP A 31 5.36 -22.16 -28.43
C ASP A 31 4.42 -21.04 -28.90
N GLY A 32 3.61 -20.49 -28.00
CA GLY A 32 2.80 -19.29 -28.22
C GLY A 32 2.12 -18.78 -26.95
N THR A 33 1.77 -17.49 -26.94
CA THR A 33 0.98 -16.85 -25.88
C THR A 33 0.15 -15.70 -26.45
N GLU A 34 -1.12 -15.61 -26.10
CA GLU A 34 -1.94 -14.41 -26.32
C GLU A 34 -1.95 -13.51 -25.09
N PHE A 35 -1.74 -12.22 -25.29
CA PHE A 35 -1.78 -11.18 -24.27
C PHE A 35 -3.02 -10.31 -24.47
N SER A 36 -3.96 -10.35 -23.51
CA SER A 36 -5.20 -9.56 -23.57
C SER A 36 -5.08 -8.32 -22.68
N PHE A 37 -5.54 -7.18 -23.20
CA PHE A 37 -5.44 -5.89 -22.53
C PHE A 37 -6.72 -5.50 -21.80
N ALA A 38 -6.58 -4.98 -20.60
CA ALA A 38 -7.69 -4.51 -19.79
C ALA A 38 -8.23 -3.18 -20.32
N SER A 39 -9.54 -3.02 -20.23
CA SER A 39 -10.27 -1.83 -20.65
C SER A 39 -11.65 -1.84 -20.03
N LEU A 40 -12.07 -0.69 -19.49
CA LEU A 40 -13.43 -0.52 -18.97
C LEU A 40 -14.44 -0.29 -20.10
N THR A 41 -14.04 0.41 -21.15
CA THR A 41 -14.95 0.91 -22.19
C THR A 41 -15.07 -0.08 -23.35
N THR A 42 -13.98 -0.29 -24.08
CA THR A 42 -13.98 -1.03 -25.35
C THR A 42 -13.26 -2.37 -25.26
N ASN A 43 -13.55 -3.27 -26.20
CA ASN A 43 -12.79 -4.50 -26.37
C ASN A 43 -11.51 -4.18 -27.15
N LEU A 44 -10.35 -4.37 -26.52
CA LEU A 44 -9.06 -4.09 -27.15
C LEU A 44 -8.56 -5.33 -27.90
N PRO A 45 -7.98 -5.20 -29.11
CA PRO A 45 -7.30 -6.31 -29.77
C PRO A 45 -6.20 -6.87 -28.89
N SER A 46 -6.14 -8.20 -28.76
CA SER A 46 -5.04 -8.89 -28.10
C SER A 46 -3.77 -8.90 -28.96
N THR A 47 -2.62 -9.10 -28.32
CA THR A 47 -1.35 -9.36 -29.03
C THR A 47 -1.03 -10.83 -28.94
N ILE A 48 -0.84 -11.50 -30.08
CA ILE A 48 -0.55 -12.94 -30.13
C ILE A 48 0.91 -13.14 -30.50
N TYR A 49 1.65 -13.77 -29.60
CA TYR A 49 2.95 -14.35 -29.92
C TYR A 49 2.71 -15.74 -30.51
N ARG A 50 2.87 -15.87 -31.83
CA ARG A 50 2.72 -17.09 -32.64
C ARG A 50 1.31 -17.68 -32.66
N GLN A 51 0.81 -18.19 -31.54
CA GLN A 51 -0.52 -18.81 -31.43
C GLN A 51 -1.10 -18.67 -30.02
N ARG A 52 -2.40 -18.96 -29.90
CA ARG A 52 -3.07 -19.07 -28.59
C ARG A 52 -2.84 -20.46 -28.02
N GLY A 53 -2.91 -20.57 -26.70
CA GLY A 53 -3.04 -21.87 -26.03
C GLY A 53 -4.26 -21.95 -25.14
N THR A 54 -4.28 -22.96 -24.28
CA THR A 54 -5.38 -23.25 -23.35
C THR A 54 -5.00 -23.10 -21.89
N VAL A 55 -3.73 -22.82 -21.57
CA VAL A 55 -3.30 -22.52 -20.20
C VAL A 55 -3.63 -21.06 -19.91
N ASP A 56 -4.76 -20.84 -19.24
CA ASP A 56 -5.28 -19.52 -18.95
C ASP A 56 -4.81 -19.00 -17.59
N SER A 57 -4.27 -17.79 -17.56
CA SER A 57 -3.94 -17.15 -16.29
C SER A 57 -5.18 -16.84 -15.43
N LEU A 58 -6.36 -16.70 -16.04
CA LEU A 58 -7.59 -16.41 -15.28
C LEU A 58 -8.03 -17.55 -14.36
N ASP A 59 -7.61 -18.80 -14.64
CA ASP A 59 -7.94 -19.95 -13.79
C ASP A 59 -7.23 -19.90 -12.43
N VAL A 60 -6.08 -19.20 -12.37
CA VAL A 60 -5.27 -19.05 -11.15
C VAL A 60 -5.29 -17.62 -10.60
N ILE A 61 -5.65 -16.64 -11.42
CA ILE A 61 -5.77 -15.22 -11.06
C ILE A 61 -7.11 -14.70 -11.62
N PRO A 62 -8.22 -15.02 -10.95
CA PRO A 62 -9.55 -14.72 -11.45
C PRO A 62 -9.89 -13.22 -11.36
N PRO A 63 -10.93 -12.76 -12.08
CA PRO A 63 -11.50 -11.43 -11.89
C PRO A 63 -11.92 -11.19 -10.43
N GLN A 64 -11.79 -9.94 -9.97
CA GLN A 64 -12.34 -9.51 -8.68
C GLN A 64 -13.84 -9.18 -8.78
N ASP A 65 -14.34 -8.89 -9.99
CA ASP A 65 -15.73 -8.58 -10.26
C ASP A 65 -16.22 -9.41 -11.45
N ASN A 66 -17.09 -10.38 -11.17
CA ASN A 66 -17.68 -11.28 -12.17
C ASN A 66 -19.02 -10.75 -12.74
N SER A 67 -19.49 -9.56 -12.31
CA SER A 67 -20.68 -8.92 -12.88
C SER A 67 -20.41 -8.20 -14.21
N VAL A 68 -19.12 -8.03 -14.55
CA VAL A 68 -18.66 -7.39 -15.79
C VAL A 68 -17.71 -8.32 -16.56
N PRO A 69 -17.45 -8.08 -17.86
CA PRO A 69 -16.48 -8.87 -18.61
C PRO A 69 -15.09 -8.87 -17.94
N PRO A 70 -14.29 -9.95 -18.03
CA PRO A 70 -12.98 -10.03 -17.40
C PRO A 70 -12.03 -8.86 -17.71
N ARG A 71 -12.12 -8.29 -18.91
CA ARG A 71 -11.35 -7.08 -19.30
C ARG A 71 -11.59 -5.86 -18.43
N ALA A 72 -12.75 -5.78 -17.77
CA ALA A 72 -13.17 -4.71 -16.88
C ALA A 72 -13.10 -5.13 -15.41
N GLY A 73 -13.40 -6.40 -15.09
CA GLY A 73 -13.43 -6.96 -13.74
C GLY A 73 -12.12 -7.58 -13.24
N PHE A 74 -11.04 -7.51 -14.02
CA PHE A 74 -9.75 -8.08 -13.64
C PHE A 74 -9.23 -7.60 -12.28
N SER A 75 -8.56 -8.51 -11.55
CA SER A 75 -7.95 -8.26 -10.24
C SER A 75 -6.48 -7.87 -10.34
N HIS A 76 -5.76 -8.34 -11.37
CA HIS A 76 -4.32 -8.15 -11.52
C HIS A 76 -3.93 -7.76 -12.94
N ARG A 77 -2.79 -7.07 -13.06
CA ARG A 77 -2.13 -6.79 -14.33
C ARG A 77 -0.71 -7.36 -14.33
N LEU A 78 -0.26 -7.82 -15.49
CA LEU A 78 1.10 -8.31 -15.67
C LEU A 78 2.12 -7.20 -15.37
N SER A 79 3.11 -7.49 -14.54
CA SER A 79 4.15 -6.53 -14.13
C SER A 79 5.53 -6.87 -14.66
N HIS A 80 5.87 -8.17 -14.73
CA HIS A 80 7.17 -8.60 -15.23
C HIS A 80 7.12 -10.04 -15.76
N VAL A 81 8.07 -10.39 -16.61
CA VAL A 81 8.26 -11.75 -17.11
C VAL A 81 9.74 -12.09 -17.05
N THR A 82 10.12 -13.03 -16.17
CA THR A 82 11.48 -13.60 -16.17
C THR A 82 11.52 -14.87 -17.00
N MET A 83 12.71 -15.44 -17.19
CA MET A 83 12.91 -16.68 -17.94
C MET A 83 13.75 -17.67 -17.13
N LEU A 84 13.13 -18.75 -16.69
CA LEU A 84 13.87 -19.89 -16.16
C LEU A 84 14.44 -20.71 -17.33
N SER A 85 15.73 -20.98 -17.26
CA SER A 85 16.47 -21.78 -18.22
C SER A 85 17.12 -22.97 -17.54
N GLN A 86 17.49 -23.98 -18.32
CA GLN A 86 18.20 -25.15 -17.82
C GLN A 86 19.57 -24.78 -17.25
N ALA A 87 20.03 -25.54 -16.26
CA ALA A 87 21.38 -25.42 -15.75
C ALA A 87 22.43 -25.81 -16.80
N ALA A 88 23.66 -25.33 -16.65
CA ALA A 88 24.77 -25.73 -17.49
C ALA A 88 24.97 -27.26 -17.43
N GLY A 89 25.11 -27.91 -18.59
CA GLY A 89 25.29 -29.36 -18.71
C GLY A 89 23.99 -30.18 -18.79
N ALA A 90 22.81 -29.56 -18.62
CA ALA A 90 21.54 -30.26 -18.84
C ALA A 90 21.34 -30.61 -20.33
N VAL A 91 20.84 -31.82 -20.60
CA VAL A 91 20.65 -32.37 -21.95
C VAL A 91 19.22 -32.17 -22.51
N TYR A 92 18.51 -31.18 -21.99
CA TYR A 92 17.18 -30.75 -22.44
C TYR A 92 17.17 -29.23 -22.59
N THR A 93 16.20 -28.71 -23.36
CA THR A 93 15.98 -27.27 -23.48
C THR A 93 14.80 -26.85 -22.61
N LEU A 94 15.06 -25.98 -21.64
CA LEU A 94 14.04 -25.36 -20.78
C LEU A 94 13.95 -23.86 -21.09
N ARG A 95 12.76 -23.39 -21.43
CA ARG A 95 12.42 -21.96 -21.51
C ARG A 95 11.06 -21.76 -20.86
N ALA A 96 11.08 -21.65 -19.53
CA ALA A 96 9.88 -21.50 -18.71
C ALA A 96 9.78 -20.04 -18.23
N PRO A 97 8.98 -19.19 -18.90
CA PRO A 97 8.77 -17.83 -18.43
C PRO A 97 7.96 -17.83 -17.13
N THR A 98 8.41 -17.06 -16.14
CA THR A 98 7.66 -16.80 -14.91
C THR A 98 7.00 -15.45 -15.03
N PHE A 99 5.67 -15.44 -14.98
CA PHE A 99 4.85 -14.22 -15.05
C PHE A 99 4.61 -13.69 -13.64
N SER A 100 4.92 -12.41 -13.42
CA SER A 100 4.62 -11.68 -12.19
C SER A 100 3.39 -10.82 -12.39
N TRP A 101 2.46 -10.87 -11.43
CA TRP A 101 1.17 -10.20 -11.50
C TRP A 101 1.03 -9.21 -10.35
N GLN A 102 0.72 -7.96 -10.67
CA GLN A 102 0.51 -6.88 -9.71
C GLN A 102 -0.99 -6.69 -9.49
N HIS A 103 -1.41 -6.64 -8.22
CA HIS A 103 -2.80 -6.32 -7.90
C HIS A 103 -3.19 -4.94 -8.45
N ARG A 104 -4.41 -4.84 -8.98
CA ARG A 104 -4.90 -3.65 -9.69
C ARG A 104 -4.88 -2.37 -8.85
N SER A 105 -5.08 -2.50 -7.53
CA SER A 105 -5.04 -1.35 -6.60
C SER A 105 -3.69 -0.62 -6.58
N ALA A 106 -2.60 -1.25 -7.02
CA ALA A 106 -1.33 -0.57 -7.25
C ALA A 106 -1.42 0.28 -8.53
N GLU A 107 -2.19 1.35 -8.51
CA GLU A 107 -2.44 2.24 -9.65
C GLU A 107 -1.14 2.76 -10.29
N PHE A 108 -1.18 3.01 -11.61
CA PHE A 108 0.01 3.47 -12.35
C PHE A 108 0.54 4.81 -11.83
N ASN A 109 -0.36 5.67 -11.35
CA ASN A 109 -0.04 6.98 -10.81
C ASN A 109 -0.40 7.04 -9.33
N ASN A 110 0.30 7.92 -8.59
CA ASN A 110 -0.05 8.26 -7.21
C ASN A 110 -0.98 9.47 -7.24
N ILE A 111 -2.28 9.23 -7.15
CA ILE A 111 -3.30 10.27 -7.28
C ILE A 111 -3.79 10.68 -5.90
N ILE A 112 -3.80 11.98 -5.60
CA ILE A 112 -4.28 12.56 -4.34
C ILE A 112 -5.60 13.31 -4.58
N PRO A 113 -6.76 12.68 -4.28
CA PRO A 113 -8.07 13.33 -4.26
C PRO A 113 -8.34 14.12 -2.97
N SER A 114 -9.45 14.87 -2.93
CA SER A 114 -9.80 15.78 -1.82
C SER A 114 -10.41 15.07 -0.60
N SER A 115 -11.26 14.07 -0.82
CA SER A 115 -12.24 13.64 0.20
C SER A 115 -11.99 12.22 0.72
N GLN A 116 -10.73 11.79 0.75
CA GLN A 116 -10.35 10.49 1.33
C GLN A 116 -8.91 10.50 1.81
N ILE A 117 -8.63 9.71 2.84
CA ILE A 117 -7.26 9.44 3.29
C ILE A 117 -6.57 8.55 2.25
N THR A 118 -5.61 9.12 1.55
CA THR A 118 -4.93 8.43 0.45
C THR A 118 -3.64 7.80 0.94
N GLN A 119 -3.56 6.48 0.89
CA GLN A 119 -2.37 5.71 1.27
C GLN A 119 -1.48 5.45 0.07
N ILE A 120 -0.18 5.78 0.18
CA ILE A 120 0.82 5.47 -0.85
C ILE A 120 1.97 4.68 -0.21
N PRO A 121 2.08 3.36 -0.48
CA PRO A 121 3.25 2.58 -0.15
C PRO A 121 4.51 3.17 -0.78
N LEU A 122 5.61 3.25 -0.02
CA LEU A 122 6.82 3.90 -0.52
C LEU A 122 7.55 3.11 -1.60
N THR A 123 7.19 1.84 -1.82
CA THR A 123 7.60 1.07 -3.00
C THR A 123 7.05 1.63 -4.32
N LYS A 124 6.07 2.56 -4.26
CA LYS A 124 5.62 3.36 -5.41
C LYS A 124 6.45 4.63 -5.64
N SER A 125 7.62 4.74 -5.01
CA SER A 125 8.55 5.86 -5.23
C SER A 125 9.13 5.84 -6.64
N THR A 126 9.44 7.02 -7.18
CA THR A 126 10.11 7.17 -8.47
C THR A 126 11.60 6.82 -8.34
N ASN A 127 12.22 7.19 -7.21
CA ASN A 127 13.64 6.98 -6.94
C ASN A 127 13.87 6.75 -5.45
N LEU A 128 14.91 6.00 -5.10
CA LEU A 128 15.39 5.85 -3.73
C LEU A 128 16.57 6.78 -3.46
N GLY A 129 16.65 7.30 -2.24
CA GLY A 129 17.83 8.01 -1.77
C GLY A 129 19.00 7.04 -1.53
N SER A 130 20.23 7.56 -1.66
CA SER A 130 21.44 6.75 -1.43
C SER A 130 21.46 6.16 -0.01
N GLY A 131 21.67 4.84 0.10
CA GLY A 131 21.64 4.09 1.36
C GLY A 131 20.24 3.60 1.79
N THR A 132 19.21 3.81 0.96
CA THR A 132 17.88 3.23 1.16
C THR A 132 17.74 1.97 0.32
N SER A 133 17.15 0.92 0.90
CA SER A 133 16.93 -0.37 0.22
C SER A 133 15.45 -0.75 0.30
N VAL A 134 14.95 -1.43 -0.74
CA VAL A 134 13.68 -2.18 -0.64
C VAL A 134 13.98 -3.51 0.04
N VAL A 135 13.21 -3.86 1.06
CA VAL A 135 13.31 -5.13 1.77
C VAL A 135 11.97 -5.84 1.77
N LYS A 136 12.02 -7.17 1.89
CA LYS A 136 10.83 -8.01 1.90
C LYS A 136 9.87 -7.56 3.00
N GLY A 137 8.62 -7.32 2.65
CA GLY A 137 7.58 -6.95 3.61
C GLY A 137 7.33 -8.07 4.64
N PRO A 138 6.87 -7.73 5.87
CA PRO A 138 6.63 -8.69 6.94
C PRO A 138 5.37 -9.56 6.74
N GLY A 139 4.64 -9.37 5.64
CA GLY A 139 3.45 -10.15 5.27
C GLY A 139 2.10 -9.45 5.51
N PHE A 140 2.03 -8.46 6.42
CA PHE A 140 0.81 -7.72 6.73
C PHE A 140 0.74 -6.30 6.14
N THR A 141 1.74 -5.90 5.34
CA THR A 141 1.83 -4.58 4.69
C THR A 141 1.25 -4.56 3.27
N GLY A 142 0.88 -5.73 2.72
CA GLY A 142 0.39 -5.85 1.34
C GLY A 142 1.46 -5.71 0.25
N GLY A 143 2.74 -5.55 0.64
CA GLY A 143 3.88 -5.44 -0.26
C GLY A 143 5.20 -5.24 0.49
N ASP A 144 6.27 -5.04 -0.26
CA ASP A 144 7.59 -4.74 0.29
C ASP A 144 7.65 -3.32 0.90
N ILE A 145 8.67 -3.08 1.72
CA ILE A 145 8.85 -1.83 2.47
C ILE A 145 10.25 -1.26 2.26
N LEU A 146 10.44 0.02 2.58
CA LEU A 146 11.77 0.64 2.54
C LEU A 146 12.49 0.46 3.87
N ARG A 147 13.81 0.29 3.82
CA ARG A 147 14.71 0.24 4.97
C ARG A 147 15.84 1.25 4.79
N ARG A 148 16.19 1.94 5.87
CA ARG A 148 17.36 2.81 5.96
C ARG A 148 18.06 2.64 7.32
N THR A 149 19.39 2.74 7.34
CA THR A 149 20.18 2.51 8.56
C THR A 149 21.10 3.66 8.98
N SER A 150 20.98 4.82 8.34
CA SER A 150 21.72 6.04 8.68
C SER A 150 20.93 7.28 8.27
N PRO A 151 21.21 8.48 8.79
CA PRO A 151 20.52 9.71 8.36
C PRO A 151 20.60 9.94 6.85
N GLY A 152 19.57 10.57 6.28
CA GLY A 152 19.52 10.99 4.87
C GLY A 152 18.16 10.80 4.21
N GLN A 153 18.13 11.07 2.91
CA GLN A 153 16.93 10.93 2.08
C GLN A 153 16.51 9.46 1.97
N ILE A 154 15.22 9.20 2.18
CA ILE A 154 14.63 7.88 2.03
C ILE A 154 14.28 7.65 0.57
N SER A 155 13.38 8.46 0.03
CA SER A 155 12.89 8.32 -1.34
C SER A 155 12.24 9.59 -1.85
N THR A 156 11.96 9.59 -3.15
CA THR A 156 11.24 10.64 -3.84
C THR A 156 10.12 10.01 -4.67
N LEU A 157 8.91 10.57 -4.58
CA LEU A 157 7.75 10.12 -5.36
C LEU A 157 7.06 11.28 -6.08
N ARG A 158 6.63 11.02 -7.31
CA ARG A 158 5.70 11.91 -8.02
C ARG A 158 4.28 11.68 -7.50
N VAL A 159 3.57 12.77 -7.23
CA VAL A 159 2.15 12.78 -6.88
C VAL A 159 1.37 13.64 -7.88
N ASN A 160 0.12 13.25 -8.12
CA ASN A 160 -0.81 13.92 -9.03
C ASN A 160 -2.05 14.32 -8.23
N ILE A 161 -2.29 15.62 -8.08
CA ILE A 161 -3.36 16.17 -7.25
C ILE A 161 -4.57 16.40 -8.16
N THR A 162 -5.69 15.75 -7.84
CA THR A 162 -6.97 15.94 -8.53
C THR A 162 -7.94 16.80 -7.72
N ALA A 163 -7.62 17.06 -6.46
CA ALA A 163 -8.32 18.03 -5.62
C ALA A 163 -8.06 19.48 -6.06
N PRO A 164 -8.94 20.44 -5.69
CA PRO A 164 -8.60 21.86 -5.74
C PRO A 164 -7.30 22.13 -4.99
N LEU A 165 -6.39 22.95 -5.53
CA LEU A 165 -5.10 23.23 -4.87
C LEU A 165 -5.24 24.00 -3.54
N SER A 166 -6.41 24.59 -3.28
CA SER A 166 -6.81 25.14 -1.98
C SER A 166 -7.01 24.07 -0.89
N GLN A 167 -7.18 22.81 -1.28
CA GLN A 167 -7.32 21.68 -0.36
C GLN A 167 -6.05 21.54 0.48
N ARG A 168 -6.24 21.48 1.81
CA ARG A 168 -5.15 21.31 2.76
C ARG A 168 -5.03 19.84 3.15
N TYR A 169 -3.79 19.40 3.36
CA TYR A 169 -3.49 18.05 3.80
C TYR A 169 -2.52 18.06 4.98
N ARG A 170 -2.65 17.04 5.83
CA ARG A 170 -1.58 16.58 6.73
C ARG A 170 -0.99 15.29 6.15
N VAL A 171 0.25 14.99 6.53
CA VAL A 171 0.91 13.73 6.16
C VAL A 171 1.08 12.88 7.41
N ARG A 172 0.68 11.62 7.31
CA ARG A 172 1.06 10.57 8.27
C ARG A 172 2.06 9.62 7.65
N ILE A 173 2.90 9.03 8.48
CA ILE A 173 3.91 8.07 8.07
C ILE A 173 3.69 6.80 8.89
N ARG A 174 3.50 5.67 8.21
CA ARG A 174 3.54 4.36 8.87
C ARG A 174 4.97 3.82 8.82
N TYR A 175 5.61 3.74 9.98
CA TYR A 175 7.01 3.38 10.12
C TYR A 175 7.25 2.44 11.31
N ALA A 176 8.41 1.80 11.33
CA ALA A 176 8.97 1.13 12.49
C ALA A 176 10.42 1.60 12.68
N SER A 177 10.87 1.81 13.92
CA SER A 177 12.25 2.20 14.19
C SER A 177 12.80 1.69 15.51
N THR A 178 14.09 1.38 15.52
CA THR A 178 14.87 1.04 16.73
C THR A 178 15.33 2.27 17.51
N THR A 179 15.05 3.49 17.03
CA THR A 179 15.56 4.73 17.62
C THR A 179 14.57 5.88 17.44
N ASN A 180 14.70 6.89 18.29
CA ASN A 180 14.02 8.15 18.07
C ASN A 180 14.71 8.88 16.92
N LEU A 181 13.93 9.54 16.06
CA LEU A 181 14.44 10.21 14.86
C LEU A 181 13.56 11.41 14.50
N GLN A 182 13.99 12.15 13.49
CA GLN A 182 13.15 13.15 12.83
C GLN A 182 12.83 12.75 11.41
N PHE A 183 11.56 12.88 11.00
CA PHE A 183 11.20 12.87 9.59
C PHE A 183 11.05 14.29 9.08
N HIS A 184 11.63 14.55 7.91
CA HIS A 184 11.49 15.81 7.19
C HIS A 184 10.86 15.53 5.82
N THR A 185 9.95 16.41 5.42
CA THR A 185 9.28 16.33 4.12
C THR A 185 9.49 17.61 3.33
N SER A 186 9.63 17.47 2.01
CA SER A 186 9.67 18.61 1.09
C SER A 186 8.82 18.35 -0.14
N ILE A 187 8.28 19.44 -0.70
CA ILE A 187 7.53 19.44 -1.95
C ILE A 187 8.24 20.36 -2.92
N ASP A 188 8.61 19.84 -4.09
CA ASP A 188 9.30 20.59 -5.15
C ASP A 188 10.56 21.31 -4.63
N GLY A 189 11.29 20.65 -3.71
CA GLY A 189 12.51 21.16 -3.08
C GLY A 189 12.29 22.10 -1.88
N ARG A 190 11.05 22.48 -1.58
CA ARG A 190 10.72 23.37 -0.46
C ARG A 190 10.39 22.55 0.80
N PRO A 191 11.05 22.78 1.95
CA PRO A 191 10.70 22.13 3.20
C PRO A 191 9.25 22.42 3.59
N ILE A 192 8.50 21.41 4.04
CA ILE A 192 7.09 21.53 4.40
C ILE A 192 6.85 21.16 5.86
N ASN A 193 7.30 19.98 6.29
CA ASN A 193 7.17 19.54 7.67
C ASN A 193 8.47 18.94 8.20
N GLN A 194 8.68 19.13 9.50
CA GLN A 194 9.65 18.41 10.31
C GLN A 194 9.01 18.05 11.65
N GLY A 195 9.43 16.95 12.26
CA GLY A 195 8.85 16.47 13.51
C GLY A 195 9.65 15.33 14.11
N ASN A 196 9.54 15.16 15.42
CA ASN A 196 10.17 14.09 16.18
C ASN A 196 9.26 12.86 16.20
N PHE A 197 9.84 11.69 15.99
CA PHE A 197 9.16 10.41 15.95
C PHE A 197 9.91 9.43 16.87
N SER A 198 9.17 8.73 17.73
CA SER A 198 9.76 7.84 18.74
C SER A 198 10.14 6.48 18.16
N ALA A 199 11.05 5.77 18.84
CA ALA A 199 11.28 4.35 18.62
C ALA A 199 10.00 3.54 18.83
N THR A 200 9.87 2.44 18.11
CA THR A 200 8.68 1.57 18.12
C THR A 200 9.02 0.10 18.30
N MET A 201 10.30 -0.26 18.25
CA MET A 201 10.79 -1.62 18.43
C MET A 201 12.22 -1.63 19.00
N SER A 202 12.64 -2.76 19.56
CA SER A 202 14.01 -2.98 20.01
C SER A 202 14.88 -3.50 18.85
N SER A 203 16.17 -3.14 18.84
CA SER A 203 17.14 -3.63 17.87
C SER A 203 17.18 -5.17 17.80
N GLY A 204 17.20 -5.73 16.59
CA GLY A 204 17.23 -7.18 16.37
C GLY A 204 15.87 -7.89 16.52
N SER A 205 14.79 -7.16 16.80
CA SER A 205 13.44 -7.73 16.85
C SER A 205 12.91 -8.02 15.45
N ASN A 206 12.15 -9.11 15.31
CA ASN A 206 11.41 -9.38 14.08
C ASN A 206 10.26 -8.37 13.92
N LEU A 207 10.01 -7.92 12.69
CA LEU A 207 8.89 -7.02 12.39
C LEU A 207 7.54 -7.72 12.64
N GLN A 208 6.76 -7.16 13.56
CA GLN A 208 5.40 -7.56 13.87
C GLN A 208 4.45 -6.40 13.60
N SER A 209 3.13 -6.64 13.61
CA SER A 209 2.13 -5.60 13.43
C SER A 209 2.33 -4.44 14.43
N GLY A 210 2.59 -4.77 15.70
CA GLY A 210 2.86 -3.81 16.77
C GLY A 210 4.19 -3.06 16.67
N SER A 211 5.12 -3.50 15.83
CA SER A 211 6.37 -2.76 15.57
C SER A 211 6.12 -1.47 14.79
N PHE A 212 5.02 -1.38 14.05
CA PHE A 212 4.69 -0.20 13.25
C PHE A 212 3.81 0.78 14.00
N ARG A 213 4.07 2.06 13.83
CA ARG A 213 3.19 3.17 14.23
C ARG A 213 2.85 4.02 13.01
N THR A 214 1.64 4.57 12.99
CA THR A 214 1.23 5.59 12.03
C THR A 214 1.17 6.91 12.77
N VAL A 215 2.03 7.87 12.41
CA VAL A 215 2.15 9.14 13.13
C VAL A 215 2.11 10.29 12.15
N GLY A 216 1.32 11.33 12.46
CA GLY A 216 1.15 12.53 11.65
C GLY A 216 2.07 13.69 11.98
N PHE A 217 2.30 14.55 10.98
CA PHE A 217 2.66 15.94 11.23
C PHE A 217 1.41 16.76 11.56
N THR A 218 1.53 17.68 12.51
CA THR A 218 0.41 18.53 12.95
C THR A 218 0.11 19.66 11.96
N THR A 219 1.15 20.24 11.34
CA THR A 219 1.02 21.39 10.43
C THR A 219 0.46 20.97 9.07
N PRO A 220 -0.71 21.50 8.64
CA PRO A 220 -1.25 21.21 7.32
C PRO A 220 -0.59 22.09 6.25
N PHE A 221 -0.50 21.56 5.03
CA PHE A 221 0.05 22.25 3.86
C PHE A 221 -0.88 22.13 2.64
N ASN A 222 -0.55 22.88 1.60
CA ASN A 222 -1.22 22.82 0.29
C ASN A 222 -0.20 22.40 -0.77
N PHE A 223 -0.69 21.78 -1.84
CA PHE A 223 0.09 21.64 -3.06
C PHE A 223 -0.05 22.90 -3.92
N SER A 224 1.04 23.34 -4.54
CA SER A 224 1.02 24.49 -5.45
C SER A 224 0.76 24.10 -6.91
N ASN A 225 0.94 22.83 -7.26
CA ASN A 225 0.86 22.32 -8.62
C ASN A 225 0.03 21.04 -8.67
N GLY A 226 -0.63 20.77 -9.81
CA GLY A 226 -1.36 19.51 -10.04
C GLY A 226 -0.45 18.28 -10.14
N SER A 227 0.85 18.47 -10.38
CA SER A 227 1.86 17.42 -10.24
C SER A 227 3.05 17.97 -9.48
N SER A 228 3.45 17.27 -8.42
CA SER A 228 4.53 17.68 -7.54
C SER A 228 5.44 16.49 -7.20
N VAL A 229 6.66 16.82 -6.81
CA VAL A 229 7.65 15.88 -6.30
C VAL A 229 7.66 15.97 -4.78
N PHE A 230 7.26 14.89 -4.11
CA PHE A 230 7.31 14.76 -2.67
C PHE A 230 8.54 13.95 -2.26
N THR A 231 9.33 14.47 -1.33
CA THR A 231 10.54 13.83 -0.81
C THR A 231 10.42 13.61 0.68
N LEU A 232 10.80 12.41 1.13
CA LEU A 232 10.88 12.04 2.55
C LEU A 232 12.33 11.77 2.94
N SER A 233 12.74 12.25 4.11
CA SER A 233 14.07 12.00 4.69
C SER A 233 14.01 11.78 6.19
N ALA A 234 14.97 11.04 6.72
CA ALA A 234 15.10 10.74 8.15
C ALA A 234 16.43 11.28 8.70
N HIS A 235 16.39 11.95 9.84
CA HIS A 235 17.52 12.64 10.45
C HIS A 235 17.55 12.41 11.97
N VAL A 236 18.62 12.91 12.61
CA VAL A 236 18.74 12.94 14.08
C VAL A 236 18.72 11.54 14.71
N PHE A 237 19.54 10.63 14.17
CA PHE A 237 19.80 9.32 14.77
C PHE A 237 21.17 8.78 14.36
N ASN A 238 21.71 7.83 15.14
CA ASN A 238 23.02 7.23 14.86
C ASN A 238 22.91 6.13 13.79
N SER A 239 23.91 6.08 12.90
CA SER A 239 24.08 4.97 11.95
C SER A 239 24.11 3.61 12.66
N GLY A 240 23.54 2.59 12.03
CA GLY A 240 23.41 1.24 12.57
C GLY A 240 22.04 0.94 13.19
N ASN A 241 21.23 1.96 13.47
CA ASN A 241 19.82 1.79 13.80
C ASN A 241 19.01 1.41 12.57
N GLU A 242 17.82 0.84 12.76
CA GLU A 242 16.95 0.43 11.67
C GLU A 242 15.72 1.34 11.61
N VAL A 243 15.44 1.85 10.42
CA VAL A 243 14.23 2.62 10.12
C VAL A 243 13.54 1.95 8.93
N TYR A 244 12.34 1.44 9.18
CA TYR A 244 11.48 0.83 8.18
C TYR A 244 10.31 1.76 7.87
N ILE A 245 10.00 1.97 6.60
CA ILE A 245 8.89 2.82 6.18
C ILE A 245 8.02 2.04 5.22
N ASP A 246 6.75 1.84 5.63
CA ASP A 246 5.74 1.15 4.84
C ASP A 246 5.14 2.11 3.81
N ARG A 247 4.49 3.16 4.31
CA ARG A 247 3.71 4.08 3.49
C ARG A 247 3.64 5.48 4.10
N ILE A 248 3.20 6.41 3.27
CA ILE A 248 2.70 7.71 3.69
C ILE A 248 1.20 7.82 3.42
N GLU A 249 0.52 8.64 4.21
CA GLU A 249 -0.91 8.91 4.07
C GLU A 249 -1.13 10.41 3.94
N PHE A 250 -1.82 10.83 2.89
CA PHE A 250 -2.30 12.21 2.75
C PHE A 250 -3.70 12.29 3.33
N VAL A 251 -3.84 12.99 4.46
CA VAL A 251 -5.08 13.13 5.22
C VAL A 251 -5.64 14.54 4.95
N PRO A 252 -6.86 14.69 4.42
CA PRO A 252 -7.48 16.01 4.28
C PRO A 252 -7.53 16.72 5.65
N ALA A 253 -7.19 18.02 5.69
CA ALA A 253 -7.03 18.72 6.97
C ALA A 253 -8.34 18.84 7.76
N GLU A 254 -9.47 18.83 7.07
CA GLU A 254 -10.83 18.80 7.63
C GLU A 254 -11.16 17.50 8.37
N VAL A 255 -10.37 16.44 8.23
CA VAL A 255 -10.60 15.21 9.02
C VAL A 255 -10.38 15.45 10.52
N THR A 256 -9.65 16.49 10.95
CA THR A 256 -9.67 16.89 12.37
C THR A 256 -11.03 17.42 12.82
N PHE A 257 -11.82 17.99 11.91
CA PHE A 257 -13.20 18.39 12.16
C PHE A 257 -14.12 17.18 12.36
N GLU A 258 -13.83 16.05 11.71
CA GLU A 258 -14.54 14.78 11.95
C GLU A 258 -14.16 14.17 13.31
N ALA A 259 -12.89 14.24 13.73
CA ALA A 259 -12.50 13.79 15.07
C ALA A 259 -13.11 14.66 16.19
N GLU A 260 -13.14 15.99 16.01
CA GLU A 260 -13.84 16.91 16.92
C GLU A 260 -15.35 16.65 16.93
N TYR A 261 -15.96 16.38 15.76
CA TYR A 261 -17.37 16.04 15.65
C TYR A 261 -17.71 14.67 16.25
N ASP A 262 -16.88 13.66 16.04
CA ASP A 262 -17.02 12.32 16.62
C ASP A 262 -16.84 12.39 18.14
N LEU A 263 -15.91 13.21 18.63
CA LEU A 263 -15.76 13.51 20.06
C LEU A 263 -17.01 14.20 20.62
N GLU A 264 -17.51 15.25 19.98
CA GLU A 264 -18.74 15.93 20.40
C GLU A 264 -19.93 14.97 20.44
N ARG A 265 -20.04 14.08 19.43
CA ARG A 265 -21.07 13.05 19.34
C ARG A 265 -20.95 12.03 20.47
N ALA A 266 -19.73 11.55 20.76
CA ALA A 266 -19.47 10.60 21.85
C ALA A 266 -19.77 11.24 23.20
N GLN A 267 -19.30 12.47 23.43
CA GLN A 267 -19.53 13.21 24.67
C GLN A 267 -21.03 13.50 24.90
N LYS A 268 -21.77 13.82 23.84
CA LYS A 268 -23.23 13.97 23.91
C LYS A 268 -23.91 12.65 24.26
N ALA A 269 -23.51 11.55 23.62
CA ALA A 269 -24.09 10.22 23.87
C ALA A 269 -23.83 9.74 25.31
N VAL A 270 -22.63 9.98 25.85
CA VAL A 270 -22.30 9.68 27.26
C VAL A 270 -23.15 10.53 28.21
N ASN A 271 -23.24 11.84 27.98
CA ASN A 271 -24.05 12.73 28.82
C ASN A 271 -25.55 12.37 28.81
N GLU A 272 -26.07 11.85 27.70
CA GLU A 272 -27.47 11.44 27.57
C GLU A 272 -27.83 10.20 28.41
N LEU A 273 -26.87 9.43 28.91
CA LEU A 273 -27.11 8.30 29.82
C LEU A 273 -27.54 8.75 31.23
N PHE A 274 -27.15 9.97 31.63
CA PHE A 274 -27.31 10.44 33.00
C PHE A 274 -28.54 11.33 33.21
N THR A 275 -29.07 11.35 34.43
CA THR A 275 -30.20 12.21 34.82
C THR A 275 -29.82 13.70 34.94
N SER A 276 -28.53 13.99 35.12
CA SER A 276 -28.01 15.33 35.35
C SER A 276 -26.52 15.45 35.01
N SER A 277 -26.03 16.67 34.86
CA SER A 277 -24.65 16.99 34.48
C SER A 277 -23.58 16.61 35.50
N ASN A 278 -23.95 16.22 36.73
CA ASN A 278 -23.02 15.68 37.72
C ASN A 278 -22.76 14.17 37.55
N GLN A 279 -23.43 13.51 36.60
CA GLN A 279 -23.21 12.11 36.19
C GLN A 279 -23.29 11.07 37.34
N ILE A 280 -24.10 11.35 38.39
CA ILE A 280 -24.23 10.46 39.56
C ILE A 280 -25.30 9.37 39.38
N GLY A 281 -26.34 9.64 38.57
CA GLY A 281 -27.47 8.73 38.38
C GLY A 281 -27.76 8.49 36.90
N LEU A 282 -27.99 7.22 36.53
CA LEU A 282 -28.47 6.85 35.20
C LEU A 282 -29.97 7.09 35.07
N LYS A 283 -30.43 7.42 33.85
CA LYS A 283 -31.87 7.50 33.56
C LYS A 283 -32.50 6.11 33.69
N THR A 284 -33.76 6.07 34.13
CA THR A 284 -34.47 4.81 34.46
C THR A 284 -34.79 3.93 33.25
N ASP A 285 -34.72 4.48 32.03
CA ASP A 285 -34.97 3.82 30.75
C ASP A 285 -33.68 3.44 29.99
N VAL A 286 -32.50 3.74 30.55
CA VAL A 286 -31.21 3.28 30.02
C VAL A 286 -31.05 1.80 30.34
N THR A 287 -30.67 1.01 29.33
CA THR A 287 -30.43 -0.43 29.46
C THR A 287 -28.93 -0.70 29.32
N ASP A 288 -28.45 -1.86 29.79
CA ASP A 288 -27.06 -2.28 29.59
C ASP A 288 -26.67 -2.27 28.10
N TYR A 289 -27.61 -2.61 27.21
CA TYR A 289 -27.41 -2.52 25.77
C TYR A 289 -27.14 -1.08 25.29
N HIS A 290 -27.80 -0.08 25.85
CA HIS A 290 -27.53 1.32 25.53
C HIS A 290 -26.13 1.74 25.99
N ILE A 291 -25.67 1.25 27.15
CA ILE A 291 -24.32 1.53 27.67
C ILE A 291 -23.26 0.91 26.74
N ASP A 292 -23.44 -0.33 26.30
CA ASP A 292 -22.53 -0.99 25.35
C ASP A 292 -22.45 -0.24 24.01
N GLN A 293 -23.59 0.27 23.51
CA GLN A 293 -23.60 1.05 22.26
C GLN A 293 -22.81 2.35 22.40
N VAL A 294 -22.94 3.05 23.52
CA VAL A 294 -22.17 4.28 23.79
C VAL A 294 -20.70 3.98 24.01
N SER A 295 -20.36 2.90 24.72
CA SER A 295 -18.97 2.46 24.94
C SER A 295 -18.25 2.16 23.63
N ASN A 296 -18.90 1.46 22.69
CA ASN A 296 -18.34 1.22 21.36
C ASN A 296 -18.10 2.54 20.59
N LEU A 297 -18.94 3.54 20.81
CA LEU A 297 -18.83 4.86 20.18
C LEU A 297 -17.60 5.63 20.70
N VAL A 298 -17.33 5.55 22.01
CA VAL A 298 -16.11 6.11 22.63
C VAL A 298 -14.86 5.34 22.19
N GLU A 299 -14.92 4.02 22.06
CA GLU A 299 -13.79 3.19 21.61
C GLU A 299 -13.35 3.52 20.17
N CYS A 300 -14.29 3.95 19.32
CA CYS A 300 -14.02 4.38 17.95
C CYS A 300 -13.35 5.77 17.85
N LEU A 301 -13.24 6.54 18.93
CA LEU A 301 -12.55 7.84 18.92
C LEU A 301 -11.06 7.67 18.63
N SER A 302 -10.50 8.66 17.93
CA SER A 302 -9.11 8.65 17.50
C SER A 302 -8.13 8.78 18.68
N ASP A 303 -7.31 7.76 18.90
CA ASP A 303 -6.20 7.80 19.87
C ASP A 303 -5.11 8.84 19.52
N GLU A 304 -5.14 9.41 18.31
CA GLU A 304 -4.17 10.43 17.86
C GLU A 304 -4.67 11.85 18.11
N PHE A 305 -5.99 12.07 18.11
CA PHE A 305 -6.60 13.41 18.14
C PHE A 305 -7.46 13.66 19.39
N CYS A 306 -7.92 12.61 20.07
CA CYS A 306 -8.83 12.70 21.21
C CYS A 306 -8.36 11.79 22.35
N LEU A 307 -7.05 11.54 22.52
CA LEU A 307 -6.56 10.53 23.48
C LEU A 307 -6.97 10.85 24.92
N ASP A 308 -6.76 12.10 25.33
CA ASP A 308 -7.06 12.55 26.70
C ASP A 308 -8.59 12.54 26.93
N GLU A 309 -9.36 13.02 25.95
CA GLU A 309 -10.82 13.09 26.03
C GLU A 309 -11.48 11.70 25.91
N LYS A 310 -10.91 10.81 25.10
CA LYS A 310 -11.33 9.40 25.02
C LYS A 310 -11.11 8.72 26.36
N GLN A 311 -9.97 8.94 27.00
CA GLN A 311 -9.68 8.40 28.34
C GLN A 311 -10.62 8.98 29.41
N GLU A 312 -11.07 10.23 29.26
CA GLU A 312 -12.06 10.83 30.15
C GLU A 312 -13.48 10.26 29.94
N LEU A 313 -13.82 9.86 28.71
CA LEU A 313 -15.13 9.32 28.35
C LEU A 313 -15.26 7.80 28.54
N SER A 314 -14.15 7.06 28.61
CA SER A 314 -14.09 5.59 28.74
C SER A 314 -14.12 5.13 30.18
#